data_AF-A0A6S7FMN6-F1
#
_entry.id   AF-A0A6S7FMN6-F1
#
_cell.length_a   1.000
_cell.length_b   1.000
_cell.length_c   1.000
_cell.angle_alpha   90.00
_cell.angle_beta   90.00
_cell.angle_gamma   90.00
#
_symmetry.space_group_name_H-M   'P 1'
#
loop_
_entity.id
_entity.type
_entity.pdbx_description
1 polymer ?
#
loop_
_entity_poly.entity_id
_entity_poly.type
_entity_poly.pdbx_seq_one_letter_code
_entity_poly.pdbx_strand_id
1 'polypeptide(L)'
;MSYIVVSVLIQVSLCRLILAAVPHSQSNYSKCVEEVQEFNTKCEIFVKDTNRDTNNVCESQSKTMMLKCQNIRINEECQKCFDTLNALVKDCAQFYLPATKTVECIDLKKKLTERCSMKCPVCHDELCRNGGKCRDAEYIFSCRCPGHVKGVHCETSRCSQPCQNKGICAGDDLCSCSYPHTGSFCNRVRLGSKYNPARNASEILHAGDSLGSGMYWIQPDGEPQPAFTYCDMKFDDGGWMLSSYGYVEIDGDDHRNRLMLNMNHPHGYLWLPQQRSFTHGVITLSKGATLLARSATYMIMAAGNNPRTGGIDEYKYVYRINLCNITRKITFDNHNAYHGASGSRNIPRMHLQTFTVYGLKGDLKNYTRFSLAESLGVTSRDSFPTGYGFYERKEQFGFFGNGPFFPSIHSGSGRVDSFRYGKCRSFTPNVEKTCYRFSYKGWYTATSVNNYGQMSIWFK
;
A
#
# COMPACT_ATOMS: atom_id res chain seq x y z
N MET A 1 66.60 8.12 38.45
CA MET A 1 65.62 7.14 37.93
C MET A 1 64.39 6.93 38.84
N SER A 2 64.00 7.87 39.71
CA SER A 2 62.74 7.75 40.48
C SER A 2 61.86 9.02 40.50
N TYR A 3 62.35 10.17 40.02
CA TYR A 3 61.56 11.42 39.97
C TYR A 3 60.86 11.67 38.62
N ILE A 4 61.36 11.12 37.52
CA ILE A 4 60.77 11.32 36.17
C ILE A 4 59.61 10.33 35.92
N VAL A 5 59.64 9.15 36.56
CA VAL A 5 58.57 8.14 36.42
C VAL A 5 57.32 8.51 37.23
N VAL A 6 57.49 9.21 38.35
CA VAL A 6 56.38 9.70 39.19
C VAL A 6 55.67 10.89 38.55
N SER A 7 56.40 11.84 37.92
CA SER A 7 55.78 12.97 37.21
C SER A 7 54.98 12.54 35.97
N VAL A 8 55.40 11.49 35.25
CA VAL A 8 54.70 11.01 34.06
C VAL A 8 53.50 10.12 34.41
N LEU A 9 53.56 9.31 35.47
CA LEU A 9 52.41 8.51 35.93
C LEU A 9 51.30 9.37 36.57
N ILE A 10 51.66 10.51 37.18
CA ILE A 10 50.71 11.48 37.73
C ILE A 10 50.10 12.35 36.62
N GLN A 11 50.87 12.76 35.60
CA GLN A 11 50.33 13.49 34.43
C GLN A 11 49.38 12.64 33.56
N VAL A 12 49.62 11.33 33.43
CA VAL A 12 48.75 10.45 32.61
C VAL A 12 47.47 10.02 33.37
N SER A 13 47.52 9.93 34.71
CA SER A 13 46.35 9.60 35.54
C SER A 13 45.42 10.80 35.77
N LEU A 14 45.94 12.03 35.89
CA LEU A 14 45.12 13.24 35.98
C LEU A 14 44.44 13.62 34.66
N CYS A 15 45.04 13.28 33.51
CA CYS A 15 44.41 13.51 32.21
C CYS A 15 43.21 12.57 31.97
N ARG A 16 43.17 11.40 32.62
CA ARG A 16 42.03 10.46 32.51
C ARG A 16 40.90 10.69 33.52
N LEU A 17 41.08 11.51 34.56
CA LEU A 17 40.12 11.63 35.67
C LEU A 17 39.21 12.86 35.68
N ILE A 18 39.39 13.90 34.84
CA ILE A 18 38.43 15.03 34.74
C ILE A 18 38.03 15.35 33.28
N LEU A 19 38.45 14.51 32.34
CA LEU A 19 37.72 14.29 31.09
C LEU A 19 36.37 13.54 31.30
N ALA A 20 35.93 13.36 32.56
CA ALA A 20 34.72 12.63 32.94
C ALA A 20 33.58 13.50 33.53
N ALA A 21 33.70 14.83 33.59
CA ALA A 21 32.65 15.73 34.07
C ALA A 21 32.05 16.60 32.96
N VAL A 22 31.72 15.98 31.82
CA VAL A 22 30.78 16.55 30.86
C VAL A 22 29.52 15.69 30.88
N PRO A 23 28.48 16.05 31.65
CA PRO A 23 27.18 15.45 31.48
C PRO A 23 26.48 16.12 30.30
N HIS A 24 26.38 15.36 29.21
CA HIS A 24 25.14 15.31 28.45
C HIS A 24 23.97 15.09 29.42
N SER A 25 23.20 16.13 29.75
CA SER A 25 21.75 16.07 30.03
C SER A 25 21.24 17.38 30.61
N GLN A 26 20.06 17.79 30.13
CA GLN A 26 19.22 18.84 30.70
C GLN A 26 19.13 18.72 32.22
N SER A 27 19.56 19.72 32.98
CA SER A 27 19.28 19.77 34.41
C SER A 27 19.65 21.13 35.00
N ASN A 28 18.62 21.95 35.23
CA ASN A 28 18.47 23.10 36.14
C ASN A 28 19.69 24.00 36.43
N TYR A 29 19.54 25.32 36.27
CA TYR A 29 20.57 26.33 36.58
C TYR A 29 21.21 26.14 37.96
N SER A 30 20.42 25.71 38.96
CA SER A 30 20.91 25.39 40.30
C SER A 30 21.99 24.31 40.31
N LYS A 31 21.83 23.25 39.51
CA LYS A 31 22.79 22.13 39.43
C LYS A 31 24.04 22.49 38.64
N CYS A 32 23.93 23.33 37.60
CA CYS A 32 25.08 23.93 36.89
C CYS A 32 25.96 24.75 37.86
N VAL A 33 25.32 25.57 38.71
CA VAL A 33 26.02 26.41 39.68
C VAL A 33 26.67 25.58 40.79
N GLU A 34 25.99 24.54 41.30
CA GLU A 34 26.56 23.60 42.27
C GLU A 34 27.80 22.87 41.72
N GLU A 35 27.74 22.41 40.46
CA GLU A 35 28.88 21.73 39.81
C GLU A 35 30.07 22.68 39.55
N VAL A 36 29.80 23.95 39.23
CA VAL A 36 30.85 24.99 39.10
C VAL A 36 31.48 25.32 40.45
N GLN A 37 30.68 25.35 41.53
CA GLN A 37 31.19 25.52 42.89
C GLN A 37 32.07 24.35 43.31
N GLU A 38 31.70 23.12 42.95
CA GLU A 38 32.51 21.92 43.21
C GLU A 38 33.83 21.93 42.42
N PHE A 39 33.78 22.37 41.15
CA PHE A 39 34.98 22.57 40.32
C PHE A 39 35.92 23.63 40.91
N ASN A 40 35.40 24.78 41.34
CA ASN A 40 36.19 25.84 41.96
C ASN A 40 36.86 25.37 43.25
N THR A 41 36.13 24.61 44.08
CA THR A 41 36.69 24.03 45.31
C THR A 41 37.85 23.07 45.03
N LYS A 42 37.72 22.23 43.99
CA LYS A 42 38.80 21.33 43.55
C LYS A 42 40.00 22.09 42.96
N CYS A 43 39.76 23.15 42.20
CA CYS A 43 40.80 24.03 41.67
C CYS A 43 41.56 24.75 42.80
N GLU A 44 40.88 25.26 43.82
CA GLU A 44 41.51 25.94 44.98
C GLU A 44 42.41 25.01 45.80
N ILE A 45 42.00 23.74 45.96
CA ILE A 45 42.84 22.72 46.60
C ILE A 45 44.09 22.44 45.76
N PHE A 46 43.95 22.37 44.43
CA PHE A 46 45.04 22.07 43.51
C PHE A 46 46.04 23.22 43.33
N VAL A 47 45.57 24.48 43.38
CA VAL A 47 46.39 25.69 43.28
C VAL A 47 47.29 25.88 44.50
N LYS A 48 46.91 25.35 45.68
CA LYS A 48 47.76 25.42 46.88
C LYS A 48 49.05 24.59 46.77
N ASP A 49 49.12 23.64 45.83
CA ASP A 49 50.27 22.75 45.65
C ASP A 49 51.20 23.13 44.47
N THR A 50 50.86 24.12 43.63
CA THR A 50 51.71 24.50 42.47
C THR A 50 51.66 25.98 42.07
N ASN A 51 52.68 26.41 41.32
CA ASN A 51 53.05 27.79 40.96
C ASN A 51 52.00 28.61 40.15
N ARG A 52 52.21 29.94 40.07
CA ARG A 52 51.33 31.01 39.53
C ARG A 52 50.58 30.77 38.19
N ASP A 53 51.07 29.89 37.30
CA ASP A 53 50.44 29.64 35.98
C ASP A 53 49.16 28.79 36.05
N THR A 54 49.00 27.91 37.05
CA THR A 54 47.79 27.10 37.22
C THR A 54 46.59 27.92 37.70
N ASN A 55 46.85 29.02 38.42
CA ASN A 55 45.80 29.91 38.92
C ASN A 55 45.07 30.65 37.78
N ASN A 56 45.83 31.09 36.77
CA ASN A 56 45.28 31.77 35.59
C ASN A 56 44.42 30.84 34.72
N VAL A 57 44.73 29.54 34.69
CA VAL A 57 43.95 28.53 33.93
C VAL A 57 42.64 28.21 34.65
N CYS A 58 42.67 28.02 35.98
CA CYS A 58 41.47 27.80 36.79
C CYS A 58 40.51 29.00 36.72
N GLU A 59 41.00 30.23 36.84
CA GLU A 59 40.18 31.43 36.73
C GLU A 59 39.56 31.60 35.33
N SER A 60 40.34 31.34 34.28
CA SER A 60 39.86 31.41 32.89
C SER A 60 38.77 30.37 32.58
N GLN A 61 38.93 29.14 33.07
CA GLN A 61 37.94 28.08 32.88
C GLN A 61 36.68 28.31 33.74
N SER A 62 36.81 28.76 34.98
CA SER A 62 35.68 29.11 35.85
C SER A 62 34.83 30.22 35.24
N LYS A 63 35.49 31.27 34.70
CA LYS A 63 34.81 32.35 33.99
C LYS A 63 34.08 31.86 32.73
N THR A 64 34.68 30.94 31.99
CA THR A 64 34.08 30.32 30.79
C THR A 64 32.88 29.43 31.15
N MET A 65 32.95 28.67 32.25
CA MET A 65 31.84 27.83 32.73
C MET A 65 30.69 28.67 33.30
N MET A 66 31.00 29.75 34.02
CA MET A 66 30.01 30.72 34.51
C MET A 66 29.31 31.46 33.37
N LEU A 67 30.02 31.83 32.29
CA LEU A 67 29.42 32.37 31.06
C LEU A 67 28.47 31.37 30.40
N LYS A 68 28.80 30.07 30.42
CA LYS A 68 27.91 29.00 29.92
C LYS A 68 26.68 28.80 30.83
N CYS A 69 26.82 28.82 32.16
CA CYS A 69 25.67 28.77 33.08
C CYS A 69 24.83 30.06 33.01
N GLN A 70 25.41 31.23 32.68
CA GLN A 70 24.68 32.49 32.46
C GLN A 70 23.81 32.47 31.19
N ASN A 71 24.23 31.75 30.14
CA ASN A 71 23.41 31.53 28.94
C ASN A 71 22.15 30.67 29.21
N ILE A 72 22.12 29.89 30.31
CA ILE A 72 20.94 29.14 30.76
C ILE A 72 19.90 30.08 31.41
N ARG A 73 20.34 31.21 31.99
CA ARG A 73 19.51 32.18 32.72
C ARG A 73 18.65 33.07 31.79
N ILE A 74 18.95 33.11 30.50
CA ILE A 74 18.30 33.99 29.51
C ILE A 74 16.96 33.40 29.01
N ASN A 75 16.77 32.07 29.09
CA ASN A 75 15.62 31.40 28.49
C ASN A 75 14.29 31.56 29.26
N GLU A 76 14.30 31.73 30.58
CA GLU A 76 13.06 31.73 31.37
C GLU A 76 12.31 33.08 31.30
N GLU A 77 13.03 34.21 31.41
CA GLU A 77 12.45 35.54 31.17
C GLU A 77 12.09 35.75 29.70
N CYS A 78 12.88 35.16 28.79
CA CYS A 78 12.62 35.14 27.36
C CYS A 78 11.30 34.43 27.02
N GLN A 79 11.14 33.20 27.51
CA GLN A 79 9.93 32.41 27.30
C GLN A 79 8.71 33.11 27.89
N LYS A 80 8.85 33.70 29.10
CA LYS A 80 7.79 34.49 29.73
C LYS A 80 7.42 35.73 28.92
N CYS A 81 8.39 36.41 28.27
CA CYS A 81 8.12 37.54 27.36
C CYS A 81 7.27 37.10 26.17
N PHE A 82 7.66 36.01 25.50
CA PHE A 82 6.94 35.51 24.32
C PHE A 82 5.58 34.91 24.67
N ASP A 83 5.44 34.21 25.80
CA ASP A 83 4.16 33.70 26.27
C ASP A 83 3.20 34.84 26.62
N THR A 84 3.70 35.90 27.28
CA THR A 84 2.93 37.13 27.55
C THR A 84 2.55 37.85 26.25
N LEU A 85 3.47 37.93 25.28
CA LEU A 85 3.20 38.49 23.97
C LEU A 85 2.10 37.72 23.22
N ASN A 86 2.19 36.39 23.21
CA ASN A 86 1.21 35.54 22.53
C ASN A 86 -0.18 35.66 23.16
N ALA A 87 -0.26 35.80 24.50
CA ALA A 87 -1.50 36.12 25.19
C ALA A 87 -2.06 37.49 24.77
N LEU A 88 -1.23 38.54 24.76
CA LEU A 88 -1.63 39.90 24.36
C LEU A 88 -2.11 39.97 22.91
N VAL A 89 -1.44 39.28 21.99
CA VAL A 89 -1.83 39.24 20.57
C VAL A 89 -3.13 38.46 20.38
N LYS A 90 -3.31 37.36 21.13
CA LYS A 90 -4.56 36.59 21.13
C LYS A 90 -5.72 37.43 21.64
N ASP A 91 -5.52 38.21 22.70
CA ASP A 91 -6.52 39.12 23.24
C ASP A 91 -6.82 40.28 22.26
N CYS A 92 -5.80 40.87 21.62
CA CYS A 92 -5.95 41.87 20.55
C CYS A 92 -6.84 41.36 19.40
N ALA A 93 -6.55 40.16 18.90
CA ALA A 93 -7.28 39.56 17.80
C ALA A 93 -8.73 39.19 18.17
N GLN A 94 -8.99 38.80 19.42
CA GLN A 94 -10.33 38.53 19.91
C GLN A 94 -11.18 39.80 20.09
N PHE A 95 -10.57 40.91 20.49
CA PHE A 95 -11.26 42.19 20.71
C PHE A 95 -11.51 42.97 19.40
N TYR A 96 -10.66 42.79 18.39
CA TYR A 96 -10.72 43.54 17.14
C TYR A 96 -10.98 42.61 15.95
N LEU A 97 -12.26 42.24 15.77
CA LEU A 97 -12.75 41.38 14.67
C LEU A 97 -12.76 41.98 13.24
N PRO A 98 -12.73 43.31 12.97
CA PRO A 98 -12.75 43.82 11.60
C PRO A 98 -11.41 43.65 10.86
N ALA A 99 -11.47 43.29 9.57
CA ALA A 99 -10.29 43.05 8.71
C ALA A 99 -9.28 44.22 8.65
N THR A 100 -9.73 45.47 8.88
CA THR A 100 -8.88 46.66 8.92
C THR A 100 -8.05 46.79 10.20
N LYS A 101 -8.54 46.27 11.33
CA LYS A 101 -7.84 46.32 12.63
C LYS A 101 -6.97 45.10 12.91
N THR A 102 -7.19 43.99 12.19
CA THR A 102 -6.25 42.85 12.18
C THR A 102 -4.87 43.24 11.64
N VAL A 103 -4.78 44.21 10.72
CA VAL A 103 -3.51 44.74 10.22
C VAL A 103 -2.74 45.46 11.33
N GLU A 104 -3.44 46.18 12.22
CA GLU A 104 -2.83 46.82 13.40
C GLU A 104 -2.32 45.80 14.43
N CYS A 105 -3.06 44.71 14.69
CA CYS A 105 -2.58 43.64 15.59
C CYS A 105 -1.36 42.90 15.00
N ILE A 106 -1.26 42.75 13.68
CA ILE A 106 -0.09 42.16 13.01
C ILE A 106 1.14 43.06 13.16
N ASP A 107 0.98 44.37 12.98
CA ASP A 107 2.05 45.36 13.19
C ASP A 107 2.48 45.46 14.66
N LEU A 108 1.53 45.34 15.60
CA LEU A 108 1.80 45.27 17.03
C LEU A 108 2.60 44.01 17.38
N LYS A 109 2.21 42.85 16.83
CA LYS A 109 2.96 41.60 16.98
C LYS A 109 4.40 41.76 16.50
N LYS A 110 4.61 42.37 15.32
CA LYS A 110 5.95 42.61 14.76
C LYS A 110 6.82 43.48 15.67
N LYS A 111 6.31 44.63 16.12
CA LYS A 111 7.03 45.55 17.03
C LYS A 111 7.36 44.92 18.39
N LEU A 112 6.43 44.12 18.93
CA LEU A 112 6.65 43.46 20.21
C LEU A 112 7.56 42.23 20.08
N THR A 113 7.56 41.54 18.94
CA THR A 113 8.53 40.49 18.64
C THR A 113 9.95 41.05 18.63
N GLU A 114 10.20 42.19 17.98
CA GLU A 114 11.52 42.86 18.01
C GLU A 114 11.99 43.17 19.46
N ARG A 115 11.05 43.58 20.32
CA ARG A 115 11.32 43.86 21.74
C ARG A 115 11.65 42.61 22.56
N CYS A 116 10.95 41.49 22.35
CA CYS A 116 11.29 40.23 23.01
C CYS A 116 12.58 39.61 22.41
N SER A 117 12.84 39.78 21.10
CA SER A 117 14.05 39.29 20.43
C SER A 117 15.35 39.90 21.00
N MET A 118 15.34 41.18 21.39
CA MET A 118 16.49 41.81 22.08
C MET A 118 16.86 41.14 23.42
N LYS A 119 15.92 40.44 24.07
CA LYS A 119 16.16 39.69 25.31
C LYS A 119 16.52 38.22 25.07
N CYS A 120 16.49 37.76 23.82
CA CYS A 120 16.67 36.35 23.43
C CYS A 120 17.68 36.24 22.27
N PRO A 121 18.97 36.53 22.51
CA PRO A 121 19.97 36.66 21.46
C PRO A 121 20.34 35.34 20.76
N VAL A 122 20.01 34.18 21.34
CA VAL A 122 20.40 32.87 20.80
C VAL A 122 19.21 31.94 20.77
N CYS A 123 18.87 31.46 19.57
CA CYS A 123 17.86 30.46 19.36
C CYS A 123 18.50 29.06 19.45
N HIS A 124 17.83 28.11 20.11
CA HIS A 124 18.28 26.73 20.27
C HIS A 124 17.12 25.79 19.92
N ASP A 125 17.42 24.63 19.33
CA ASP A 125 16.42 23.60 18.97
C ASP A 125 15.46 23.25 20.12
N GLU A 126 15.91 23.26 21.38
CA GLU A 126 15.04 22.96 22.55
C GLU A 126 13.90 23.99 22.74
N LEU A 127 14.06 25.21 22.22
CA LEU A 127 13.04 26.27 22.24
C LEU A 127 12.01 26.13 21.10
N CYS A 128 12.29 25.27 20.13
CA CYS A 128 11.39 24.96 19.02
C CYS A 128 10.66 23.65 19.32
N ARG A 129 9.37 23.76 19.66
CA ARG A 129 8.53 22.61 20.03
C ARG A 129 8.25 21.70 18.83
N ASN A 130 7.76 20.50 19.09
CA ASN A 130 7.26 19.55 18.08
C ASN A 130 8.29 19.26 16.96
N GLY A 131 9.58 19.18 17.31
CA GLY A 131 10.65 18.88 16.36
C GLY A 131 11.04 20.03 15.44
N GLY A 132 10.68 21.27 15.79
CA GLY A 132 11.23 22.46 15.15
C GLY A 132 12.73 22.57 15.31
N LYS A 133 13.38 23.14 14.29
CA LYS A 133 14.81 23.44 14.34
C LYS A 133 15.02 24.94 14.36
N CYS A 134 16.00 25.39 15.10
CA CYS A 134 16.39 26.78 15.08
C CYS A 134 16.91 27.17 13.70
N ARG A 135 16.61 28.40 13.26
CA ARG A 135 17.27 29.02 12.11
C ARG A 135 18.50 29.75 12.62
N ASP A 136 19.67 29.42 12.09
CA ASP A 136 20.93 30.12 12.40
C ASP A 136 20.85 31.57 11.90
N ALA A 137 20.32 32.45 12.73
CA ALA A 137 20.27 33.88 12.49
C ALA A 137 20.80 34.58 13.74
N GLU A 138 21.86 35.36 13.54
CA GLU A 138 22.76 35.85 14.57
C GLU A 138 22.11 36.82 15.57
N TYR A 139 20.86 37.28 15.31
CA TYR A 139 20.17 38.28 16.15
C TYR A 139 18.63 38.19 16.20
N ILE A 140 17.97 37.18 15.59
CA ILE A 140 16.50 37.07 15.56
C ILE A 140 16.07 35.63 15.85
N PHE A 141 15.36 35.41 16.95
CA PHE A 141 14.74 34.12 17.26
C PHE A 141 13.74 33.72 16.16
N SER A 142 13.99 32.58 15.49
CA SER A 142 13.10 32.04 14.48
C SER A 142 13.21 30.52 14.42
N CYS A 143 12.09 29.82 14.66
CA CYS A 143 12.02 28.38 14.44
C CYS A 143 11.64 28.04 12.99
N ARG A 144 12.33 27.07 12.42
CA ARG A 144 11.92 26.35 11.22
C ARG A 144 11.00 25.21 11.62
N CYS A 145 9.70 25.44 11.49
CA CYS A 145 8.69 24.45 11.84
C CYS A 145 8.57 23.35 10.79
N PRO A 146 8.44 22.08 11.22
CA PRO A 146 8.00 20.99 10.36
C PRO A 146 6.64 21.31 9.76
N GLY A 147 6.33 20.72 8.60
CA GLY A 147 5.13 21.04 7.83
C GLY A 147 3.79 20.86 8.56
N HIS A 148 3.77 20.19 9.71
CA HIS A 148 2.59 19.87 10.49
C HIS A 148 2.28 20.83 11.65
N VAL A 149 3.19 21.76 11.93
CA VAL A 149 3.07 22.74 13.02
C VAL A 149 3.41 24.13 12.53
N LYS A 150 2.85 25.13 13.21
CA LYS A 150 3.01 26.56 12.96
C LYS A 150 3.14 27.30 14.29
N GLY A 151 3.45 28.58 14.20
CA GLY A 151 3.70 29.44 15.37
C GLY A 151 5.18 29.78 15.49
N VAL A 152 5.50 30.67 16.42
CA VAL A 152 6.85 31.22 16.59
C VAL A 152 7.80 30.15 17.16
N HIS A 153 7.25 29.24 17.96
CA HIS A 153 7.94 28.11 18.59
C HIS A 153 7.44 26.76 18.05
N CYS A 154 6.72 26.74 16.91
CA CYS A 154 6.10 25.53 16.35
C CYS A 154 5.11 24.85 17.33
N GLU A 155 4.44 25.66 18.14
CA GLU A 155 3.58 25.25 19.25
C GLU A 155 2.16 24.88 18.81
N THR A 156 1.71 25.34 17.64
CA THR A 156 0.34 25.18 17.18
C THR A 156 0.28 24.17 16.04
N SER A 157 -0.61 23.17 16.14
CA SER A 157 -0.91 22.25 15.03
C SER A 157 -1.46 23.02 13.82
N ARG A 158 -1.10 22.58 12.61
CA ARG A 158 -1.76 23.07 11.39
C ARG A 158 -3.11 22.40 11.11
N CYS A 159 -3.38 21.28 11.77
CA CYS A 159 -4.67 20.61 11.73
C CYS A 159 -5.57 21.20 12.82
N SER A 160 -6.69 21.79 12.40
CA SER A 160 -7.76 22.37 13.20
C SER A 160 -8.49 21.30 14.01
N GLN A 161 -8.67 20.11 13.41
CA GLN A 161 -9.13 18.91 14.10
C GLN A 161 -7.97 17.92 14.27
N PRO A 162 -7.84 17.27 15.44
CA PRO A 162 -6.77 16.30 15.67
C PRO A 162 -6.96 15.08 14.77
N CYS A 163 -5.86 14.64 14.15
CA CYS A 163 -5.83 13.39 13.40
C CYS A 163 -6.13 12.21 14.33
N GLN A 164 -7.13 11.39 13.99
CA GLN A 164 -7.53 10.23 14.78
C GLN A 164 -6.64 9.02 14.47
N ASN A 165 -6.80 7.93 15.24
CA ASN A 165 -6.17 6.63 14.95
C ASN A 165 -4.66 6.66 14.72
N LYS A 166 -3.93 7.44 15.54
CA LYS A 166 -2.47 7.63 15.44
C LYS A 166 -2.05 8.27 14.10
N GLY A 167 -2.94 9.04 13.48
CA GLY A 167 -2.58 9.90 12.36
C GLY A 167 -1.69 11.05 12.83
N ILE A 168 -0.78 11.47 11.96
CA ILE A 168 0.12 12.61 12.21
C ILE A 168 -0.36 13.74 11.30
N CYS A 169 -0.51 14.94 11.85
CA CYS A 169 -0.78 16.11 11.02
C CYS A 169 0.37 16.25 10.00
N ALA A 170 0.06 16.57 8.75
CA ALA A 170 1.05 16.71 7.67
C ALA A 170 1.01 18.11 7.04
N GLY A 171 -0.04 18.90 7.31
CA GLY A 171 -0.25 20.24 6.78
C GLY A 171 -1.60 20.80 7.22
N ASP A 172 -2.06 21.90 6.59
CA ASP A 172 -3.35 22.53 6.88
C ASP A 172 -4.50 21.51 6.72
N ASP A 173 -5.04 21.04 7.84
CA ASP A 173 -6.09 20.00 7.94
C ASP A 173 -5.84 18.73 7.11
N LEU A 174 -4.57 18.41 6.84
CA LEU A 174 -4.16 17.20 6.14
C LEU A 174 -3.52 16.22 7.11
N CYS A 175 -4.14 15.06 7.32
CA CYS A 175 -3.57 14.01 8.15
C CYS A 175 -2.85 12.94 7.32
N SER A 176 -1.65 12.57 7.75
CA SER A 176 -0.96 11.35 7.34
C SER A 176 -1.44 10.19 8.21
N CYS A 177 -2.16 9.23 7.61
CA CYS A 177 -2.81 8.15 8.34
C CYS A 177 -1.94 6.91 8.43
N SER A 178 -1.86 6.33 9.64
CA SER A 178 -1.29 5.01 9.86
C SER A 178 -2.23 3.92 9.32
N TYR A 179 -1.69 2.93 8.59
CA TYR A 179 -2.46 1.77 8.13
C TYR A 179 -3.12 1.06 9.33
N PRO A 180 -4.41 0.66 9.25
CA PRO A 180 -5.29 0.61 8.08
C PRO A 180 -6.20 1.84 7.88
N HIS A 181 -5.91 3.01 8.45
CA HIS A 181 -6.83 4.14 8.44
C HIS A 181 -6.67 5.06 7.20
N THR A 182 -7.72 5.83 6.92
CA THR A 182 -7.81 6.75 5.76
C THR A 182 -8.81 7.89 6.07
N GLY A 183 -8.98 8.80 5.11
CA GLY A 183 -9.80 10.01 5.21
C GLY A 183 -9.01 11.19 5.77
N SER A 184 -9.55 12.41 5.60
CA SER A 184 -8.85 13.66 5.93
C SER A 184 -8.39 13.75 7.39
N PHE A 185 -9.11 13.09 8.31
CA PHE A 185 -8.80 13.04 9.74
C PHE A 185 -8.47 11.64 10.26
N CYS A 186 -8.17 10.69 9.36
CA CYS A 186 -7.88 9.30 9.70
C CYS A 186 -8.99 8.61 10.52
N ASN A 187 -10.24 9.04 10.34
CA ASN A 187 -11.40 8.62 11.15
C ASN A 187 -12.08 7.35 10.66
N ARG A 188 -11.72 6.83 9.47
CA ARG A 188 -12.31 5.61 8.91
C ARG A 188 -11.24 4.59 8.52
N VAL A 189 -11.63 3.32 8.52
CA VAL A 189 -10.79 2.20 8.06
C VAL A 189 -10.82 2.16 6.53
N ARG A 190 -9.66 2.00 5.91
CA ARG A 190 -9.48 1.96 4.46
C ARG A 190 -10.23 0.80 3.84
N LEU A 191 -11.06 1.12 2.85
CA LEU A 191 -11.81 0.14 2.08
C LEU A 191 -10.86 -0.72 1.24
N GLY A 192 -11.13 -2.03 1.19
CA GLY A 192 -10.25 -3.01 0.57
C GLY A 192 -9.12 -3.51 1.47
N SER A 193 -9.09 -3.09 2.74
CA SER A 193 -8.18 -3.64 3.75
C SER A 193 -8.75 -4.90 4.41
N LYS A 194 -7.92 -5.66 5.13
CA LYS A 194 -8.37 -6.84 5.88
C LYS A 194 -9.49 -6.53 6.88
N TYR A 195 -9.49 -5.32 7.42
CA TYR A 195 -10.41 -4.87 8.47
C TYR A 195 -11.67 -4.20 7.91
N ASN A 196 -11.65 -3.82 6.63
CA ASN A 196 -12.80 -3.27 5.92
C ASN A 196 -12.75 -3.72 4.44
N PRO A 197 -13.08 -5.00 4.15
CA PRO A 197 -13.10 -5.52 2.78
C PRO A 197 -14.09 -4.77 1.90
N ALA A 198 -13.76 -4.58 0.62
CA ALA A 198 -14.65 -3.94 -0.35
C ALA A 198 -15.54 -4.97 -1.07
N ARG A 199 -16.70 -4.57 -1.59
CA ARG A 199 -17.51 -5.48 -2.42
C ARG A 199 -16.86 -5.80 -3.75
N ASN A 200 -16.17 -4.80 -4.31
CA ASN A 200 -15.40 -4.93 -5.54
C ASN A 200 -14.31 -3.85 -5.60
N ALA A 201 -13.40 -3.99 -6.56
CA ALA A 201 -12.29 -3.05 -6.75
C ALA A 201 -12.75 -1.64 -7.20
N SER A 202 -13.85 -1.54 -7.96
CA SER A 202 -14.41 -0.25 -8.38
C SER A 202 -14.87 0.60 -7.18
N GLU A 203 -15.40 -0.02 -6.12
CA GLU A 203 -15.79 0.67 -4.89
C GLU A 203 -14.57 1.31 -4.19
N ILE A 204 -13.43 0.63 -4.20
CA ILE A 204 -12.16 1.15 -3.64
C ILE A 204 -11.70 2.40 -4.40
N LEU A 205 -11.81 2.39 -5.73
CA LEU A 205 -11.47 3.53 -6.57
C LEU A 205 -12.39 4.72 -6.31
N HIS A 206 -13.70 4.51 -6.32
CA HIS A 206 -14.68 5.57 -6.06
C HIS A 206 -14.56 6.14 -4.63
N ALA A 207 -14.17 5.33 -3.66
CA ALA A 207 -13.92 5.78 -2.29
C ALA A 207 -12.61 6.58 -2.13
N GLY A 208 -11.77 6.66 -3.17
CA GLY A 208 -10.44 7.28 -3.10
C GLY A 208 -9.45 6.51 -2.21
N ASP A 209 -9.72 5.24 -1.95
CA ASP A 209 -8.95 4.41 -1.01
C ASP A 209 -7.86 3.56 -1.68
N SER A 210 -7.84 3.55 -3.02
CA SER A 210 -6.86 2.84 -3.84
C SER A 210 -5.43 3.32 -3.57
N LEU A 211 -4.53 2.36 -3.35
CA LEU A 211 -3.08 2.55 -3.29
C LEU A 211 -2.39 2.18 -4.62
N GLY A 212 -3.16 2.06 -5.71
CA GLY A 212 -2.71 1.56 -7.01
C GLY A 212 -2.98 0.06 -7.21
N SER A 213 -2.55 -0.50 -8.35
CA SER A 213 -2.73 -1.92 -8.65
C SER A 213 -1.95 -2.78 -7.65
N GLY A 214 -2.60 -3.81 -7.12
CA GLY A 214 -2.03 -4.58 -6.02
C GLY A 214 -3.05 -5.49 -5.35
N MET A 215 -2.72 -5.98 -4.17
CA MET A 215 -3.57 -6.91 -3.44
C MET A 215 -4.57 -6.20 -2.54
N TYR A 216 -5.85 -6.59 -2.62
CA TYR A 216 -6.94 -6.05 -1.82
C TYR A 216 -7.84 -7.17 -1.28
N TRP A 217 -8.53 -6.88 -0.18
CA TRP A 217 -9.55 -7.75 0.39
C TRP A 217 -10.91 -7.43 -0.22
N ILE A 218 -11.49 -8.40 -0.90
CA ILE A 218 -12.76 -8.28 -1.61
C ILE A 218 -13.77 -9.27 -1.03
N GLN A 219 -14.95 -8.79 -0.66
CA GLN A 219 -16.08 -9.57 -0.20
C GLN A 219 -17.34 -9.19 -0.99
N PRO A 220 -17.61 -9.87 -2.11
CA PRO A 220 -18.81 -9.62 -2.88
C PRO A 220 -20.08 -9.90 -2.06
N ASP A 221 -21.18 -9.26 -2.43
CA ASP A 221 -22.46 -9.46 -1.75
C ASP A 221 -22.88 -10.94 -1.78
N GLY A 222 -23.17 -11.49 -0.61
CA GLY A 222 -23.55 -12.90 -0.44
C GLY A 222 -22.38 -13.88 -0.23
N GLU A 223 -21.14 -13.39 -0.14
CA GLU A 223 -19.98 -14.16 0.33
C GLU A 223 -19.80 -14.00 1.85
N PRO A 224 -19.68 -15.09 2.62
CA PRO A 224 -19.57 -15.03 4.08
C PRO A 224 -18.17 -14.57 4.55
N GLN A 225 -17.15 -14.65 3.70
CA GLN A 225 -15.77 -14.29 4.02
C GLN A 225 -15.12 -13.57 2.83
N PRO A 226 -14.21 -12.62 3.10
CA PRO A 226 -13.47 -11.92 2.05
C PRO A 226 -12.37 -12.82 1.45
N ALA A 227 -12.06 -12.60 0.17
CA ALA A 227 -10.89 -13.15 -0.49
C ALA A 227 -9.81 -12.08 -0.68
N PHE A 228 -8.55 -12.46 -0.55
CA PHE A 228 -7.42 -11.60 -0.88
C PHE A 228 -7.04 -11.81 -2.35
N THR A 229 -7.29 -10.81 -3.20
CA THR A 229 -7.10 -10.89 -4.64
C THR A 229 -6.32 -9.71 -5.20
N TYR A 230 -5.67 -9.92 -6.34
CA TYR A 230 -5.03 -8.84 -7.07
C TYR A 230 -6.11 -8.02 -7.79
N CYS A 231 -6.12 -6.73 -7.55
CA CYS A 231 -6.95 -5.77 -8.25
C CYS A 231 -6.08 -4.89 -9.15
N ASP A 232 -6.39 -4.86 -10.44
CA ASP A 232 -5.81 -3.89 -11.35
C ASP A 232 -6.62 -2.59 -11.30
N MET A 233 -5.97 -1.54 -10.81
CA MET A 233 -6.57 -0.23 -10.56
C MET A 233 -6.23 0.79 -11.66
N LYS A 234 -5.55 0.38 -12.73
CA LYS A 234 -5.05 1.28 -13.77
C LYS A 234 -5.52 0.91 -15.16
N PHE A 235 -5.52 -0.38 -15.50
CA PHE A 235 -5.87 -0.81 -16.84
C PHE A 235 -7.35 -0.57 -17.15
N ASP A 236 -7.68 0.07 -18.28
CA ASP A 236 -9.07 0.31 -18.74
C ASP A 236 -9.98 0.86 -17.63
N ASP A 237 -9.62 2.03 -17.10
CA ASP A 237 -10.23 2.73 -15.96
C ASP A 237 -10.17 1.97 -14.61
N GLY A 238 -9.39 0.90 -14.52
CA GLY A 238 -9.16 0.14 -13.30
C GLY A 238 -10.41 -0.58 -12.78
N GLY A 239 -10.32 -1.10 -11.56
CA GLY A 239 -11.44 -1.78 -10.88
C GLY A 239 -11.57 -3.25 -11.26
N TRP A 240 -10.55 -3.85 -11.85
CA TRP A 240 -10.56 -5.25 -12.26
C TRP A 240 -10.09 -6.15 -11.13
N MET A 241 -10.81 -7.25 -10.90
CA MET A 241 -10.47 -8.24 -9.87
C MET A 241 -10.04 -9.55 -10.53
N LEU A 242 -8.84 -10.00 -10.21
CA LEU A 242 -8.37 -11.30 -10.67
C LEU A 242 -9.24 -12.39 -10.06
N SER A 243 -9.73 -13.29 -10.90
CA SER A 243 -10.66 -14.35 -10.48
C SER A 243 -10.15 -15.75 -10.77
N SER A 244 -9.40 -15.92 -11.86
CA SER A 244 -8.71 -17.18 -12.16
C SER A 244 -7.50 -16.95 -13.04
N TYR A 245 -6.54 -17.86 -12.96
CA TYR A 245 -5.39 -17.92 -13.86
C TYR A 245 -5.00 -19.36 -14.16
N GLY A 246 -4.26 -19.55 -15.25
CA GLY A 246 -3.70 -20.81 -15.69
C GLY A 246 -2.47 -20.61 -16.57
N TYR A 247 -1.84 -21.70 -16.96
CA TYR A 247 -0.61 -21.70 -17.74
C TYR A 247 -0.60 -22.86 -18.74
N VAL A 248 -0.24 -22.58 -19.99
CA VAL A 248 0.01 -23.60 -21.01
C VAL A 248 1.45 -23.47 -21.46
N GLU A 249 2.23 -24.54 -21.29
CA GLU A 249 3.60 -24.62 -21.80
C GLU A 249 3.61 -25.03 -23.27
N ILE A 250 2.84 -26.07 -23.58
CA ILE A 250 2.83 -26.74 -24.88
C ILE A 250 1.45 -27.36 -25.15
N ASP A 251 1.13 -27.58 -26.42
CA ASP A 251 -0.02 -28.37 -26.82
C ASP A 251 0.14 -29.86 -26.45
N GLY A 252 -0.97 -30.58 -26.44
CA GLY A 252 -1.05 -31.96 -25.98
C GLY A 252 -1.05 -32.13 -24.45
N ASP A 253 -0.73 -33.35 -24.03
CA ASP A 253 -0.67 -33.77 -22.63
C ASP A 253 0.75 -33.55 -22.09
N ASP A 254 0.95 -32.48 -21.32
CA ASP A 254 2.25 -32.19 -20.70
C ASP A 254 2.08 -31.86 -19.22
N HIS A 255 2.92 -32.49 -18.39
CA HIS A 255 2.95 -32.30 -16.94
C HIS A 255 3.29 -30.87 -16.49
N ARG A 256 3.73 -29.97 -17.37
CA ARG A 256 3.95 -28.53 -17.12
C ARG A 256 2.70 -27.69 -17.37
N ASN A 257 1.73 -28.21 -18.12
CA ASN A 257 0.45 -27.52 -18.34
C ASN A 257 -0.35 -27.42 -17.02
N ARG A 258 -0.96 -26.26 -16.80
CA ARG A 258 -1.80 -25.91 -15.65
C ARG A 258 -3.06 -25.25 -16.20
N LEU A 259 -4.00 -26.05 -16.69
CA LEU A 259 -5.23 -25.54 -17.29
C LEU A 259 -6.06 -24.72 -16.30
N MET A 260 -6.93 -23.86 -16.84
CA MET A 260 -7.85 -23.10 -16.01
C MET A 260 -8.75 -24.06 -15.22
N LEU A 261 -8.92 -23.76 -13.94
CA LEU A 261 -9.76 -24.56 -13.05
C LEU A 261 -11.22 -24.14 -13.17
N ASN A 262 -12.09 -24.96 -12.60
CA ASN A 262 -13.50 -24.60 -12.54
C ASN A 262 -13.71 -23.38 -11.65
N MET A 263 -14.27 -22.29 -12.20
CA MET A 263 -14.45 -21.02 -11.51
C MET A 263 -15.56 -21.07 -10.46
N ASN A 264 -16.42 -22.10 -10.45
CA ASN A 264 -17.37 -22.33 -9.34
C ASN A 264 -16.82 -23.22 -8.21
N HIS A 265 -15.51 -23.47 -8.17
CA HIS A 265 -14.90 -24.27 -7.11
C HIS A 265 -15.07 -23.58 -5.75
N PRO A 266 -15.81 -24.19 -4.79
CA PRO A 266 -15.99 -23.61 -3.46
C PRO A 266 -14.66 -23.42 -2.76
N HIS A 267 -14.50 -22.27 -2.10
CA HIS A 267 -13.27 -21.85 -1.40
C HIS A 267 -12.04 -21.73 -2.30
N GLY A 268 -12.22 -21.70 -3.63
CA GLY A 268 -11.13 -21.57 -4.59
C GLY A 268 -10.16 -22.77 -4.61
N TYR A 269 -9.06 -22.61 -5.32
CA TYR A 269 -8.02 -23.63 -5.40
C TYR A 269 -6.67 -23.01 -5.73
N LEU A 270 -5.62 -23.42 -5.00
CA LEU A 270 -4.22 -23.00 -5.19
C LEU A 270 -4.06 -21.49 -5.45
N TRP A 271 -4.75 -20.67 -4.66
CA TRP A 271 -4.84 -19.24 -4.89
C TRP A 271 -3.63 -18.49 -4.34
N LEU A 272 -2.69 -18.20 -5.24
CA LEU A 272 -1.46 -17.46 -5.00
C LEU A 272 -1.32 -16.37 -6.07
N PRO A 273 -2.15 -15.31 -6.03
CA PRO A 273 -2.18 -14.27 -7.05
C PRO A 273 -0.87 -13.48 -7.20
N GLN A 274 0.05 -13.61 -6.24
CA GLN A 274 1.39 -13.04 -6.29
C GLN A 274 2.47 -14.00 -6.84
N GLN A 275 2.10 -15.21 -7.25
CA GLN A 275 3.04 -16.22 -7.74
C GLN A 275 2.46 -16.98 -8.93
N ARG A 276 1.95 -16.26 -9.94
CA ARG A 276 1.09 -16.85 -10.98
C ARG A 276 1.81 -17.47 -12.19
N SER A 277 3.06 -17.13 -12.47
CA SER A 277 3.72 -17.33 -13.79
C SER A 277 3.56 -18.72 -14.41
N PHE A 278 3.64 -19.79 -13.61
CA PHE A 278 3.65 -21.18 -14.07
C PHE A 278 2.64 -22.05 -13.30
N THR A 279 1.54 -21.45 -12.86
CA THR A 279 0.55 -22.10 -12.00
C THR A 279 -0.85 -21.75 -12.46
N HIS A 280 -1.82 -22.38 -11.81
CA HIS A 280 -3.24 -22.09 -11.96
C HIS A 280 -3.87 -21.82 -10.59
N GLY A 281 -5.00 -21.15 -10.60
CA GLY A 281 -5.73 -20.90 -9.38
C GLY A 281 -7.07 -20.25 -9.63
N VAL A 282 -7.94 -20.37 -8.64
CA VAL A 282 -9.25 -19.73 -8.59
C VAL A 282 -9.42 -19.08 -7.23
N ILE A 283 -10.00 -17.88 -7.23
CA ILE A 283 -10.20 -17.05 -6.05
C ILE A 283 -10.89 -17.80 -4.91
N THR A 284 -10.42 -17.58 -3.68
CA THR A 284 -10.86 -18.28 -2.45
C THR A 284 -12.15 -17.72 -1.88
N LEU A 285 -13.19 -17.67 -2.70
CA LEU A 285 -14.55 -17.31 -2.29
C LEU A 285 -15.38 -18.58 -2.09
N SER A 286 -16.38 -18.54 -1.21
CA SER A 286 -17.17 -19.72 -0.84
C SER A 286 -17.96 -20.28 -2.03
N LYS A 287 -18.33 -19.44 -3.01
CA LYS A 287 -18.98 -19.86 -4.27
C LYS A 287 -18.05 -19.76 -5.48
N GLY A 288 -16.73 -19.75 -5.26
CA GLY A 288 -15.74 -19.45 -6.30
C GLY A 288 -15.96 -18.05 -6.90
N ALA A 289 -15.62 -17.87 -8.17
CA ALA A 289 -15.84 -16.62 -8.89
C ALA A 289 -17.29 -16.41 -9.36
N THR A 290 -18.24 -17.28 -8.97
CA THR A 290 -19.62 -17.24 -9.49
C THR A 290 -20.35 -15.93 -9.15
N LEU A 291 -20.23 -15.45 -7.90
CA LEU A 291 -20.89 -14.20 -7.50
C LEU A 291 -20.22 -12.96 -8.09
N LEU A 292 -18.90 -12.99 -8.26
CA LEU A 292 -18.17 -11.96 -9.00
C LEU A 292 -18.67 -11.86 -10.43
N ALA A 293 -18.72 -12.97 -11.16
CA ALA A 293 -19.15 -12.97 -12.56
C ALA A 293 -20.61 -12.53 -12.74
N ARG A 294 -21.51 -12.90 -11.80
CA ARG A 294 -22.93 -12.50 -11.85
C ARG A 294 -23.17 -11.02 -11.58
N SER A 295 -22.28 -10.39 -10.82
CA SER A 295 -22.35 -8.95 -10.51
C SER A 295 -21.50 -8.11 -11.47
N ALA A 296 -20.70 -8.75 -12.33
CA ALA A 296 -19.81 -8.09 -13.26
C ALA A 296 -20.55 -7.46 -14.42
N THR A 297 -20.12 -6.26 -14.78
CA THR A 297 -20.50 -5.58 -16.02
C THR A 297 -19.60 -6.05 -17.16
N TYR A 298 -18.33 -6.33 -16.85
CA TYR A 298 -17.34 -6.76 -17.82
C TYR A 298 -16.49 -7.92 -17.32
N MET A 299 -16.03 -8.71 -18.29
CA MET A 299 -15.01 -9.74 -18.11
C MET A 299 -13.79 -9.39 -18.95
N ILE A 300 -12.59 -9.66 -18.42
CA ILE A 300 -11.36 -9.66 -19.21
C ILE A 300 -10.80 -11.07 -19.32
N MET A 301 -10.38 -11.44 -20.52
CA MET A 301 -9.53 -12.59 -20.83
C MET A 301 -8.17 -12.07 -21.29
N ALA A 302 -7.12 -12.29 -20.50
CA ALA A 302 -5.76 -11.80 -20.80
C ALA A 302 -4.74 -12.94 -20.86
N ALA A 303 -3.86 -12.97 -21.86
CA ALA A 303 -2.94 -14.09 -22.09
C ALA A 303 -1.62 -13.73 -22.81
N GLY A 304 -0.67 -14.67 -22.75
CA GLY A 304 0.50 -14.78 -23.64
C GLY A 304 1.84 -14.31 -23.10
N ASN A 305 1.88 -13.72 -21.91
CA ASN A 305 3.10 -13.47 -21.14
C ASN A 305 3.02 -14.22 -19.79
N ASN A 306 4.08 -14.23 -18.98
CA ASN A 306 4.12 -14.98 -17.71
C ASN A 306 4.34 -14.09 -16.47
N PRO A 307 3.54 -13.03 -16.26
CA PRO A 307 3.74 -12.15 -15.11
C PRO A 307 3.56 -12.88 -13.78
N ARG A 308 4.46 -12.59 -12.82
CA ARG A 308 4.43 -13.20 -11.48
C ARG A 308 3.39 -12.54 -10.58
N THR A 309 3.41 -11.20 -10.55
CA THR A 309 2.57 -10.31 -9.72
C THR A 309 1.89 -9.22 -10.55
N GLY A 310 1.88 -9.37 -11.88
CA GLY A 310 1.64 -8.27 -12.80
C GLY A 310 0.19 -7.94 -13.13
N GLY A 311 -0.02 -6.74 -13.66
CA GLY A 311 -1.34 -6.25 -14.08
C GLY A 311 -1.82 -6.84 -15.42
N ILE A 312 -3.00 -6.41 -15.86
CA ILE A 312 -3.57 -6.79 -17.15
C ILE A 312 -2.69 -6.26 -18.31
N ASP A 313 -2.06 -5.11 -18.11
CA ASP A 313 -1.13 -4.47 -19.04
C ASP A 313 0.13 -5.31 -19.33
N GLU A 314 0.49 -6.23 -18.46
CA GLU A 314 1.64 -7.12 -18.66
C GLU A 314 1.34 -8.30 -19.59
N TYR A 315 0.09 -8.57 -19.96
CA TYR A 315 -0.25 -9.62 -20.92
C TYR A 315 -0.05 -9.19 -22.37
N LYS A 316 0.15 -10.14 -23.28
CA LYS A 316 0.34 -9.85 -24.71
C LYS A 316 -0.99 -9.57 -25.41
N TYR A 317 -2.02 -10.33 -25.06
CA TYR A 317 -3.38 -10.20 -25.58
C TYR A 317 -4.36 -9.92 -24.45
N VAL A 318 -5.29 -9.00 -24.68
CA VAL A 318 -6.33 -8.64 -23.71
C VAL A 318 -7.65 -8.45 -24.45
N TYR A 319 -8.67 -9.19 -24.04
CA TYR A 319 -10.02 -9.11 -24.57
C TYR A 319 -10.98 -8.71 -23.47
N ARG A 320 -11.81 -7.69 -23.70
CA ARG A 320 -12.92 -7.31 -22.82
C ARG A 320 -14.23 -7.80 -23.40
N ILE A 321 -15.07 -8.40 -22.57
CA ILE A 321 -16.38 -8.92 -22.93
C ILE A 321 -17.43 -8.20 -22.10
N ASN A 322 -18.48 -7.71 -22.77
CA ASN A 322 -19.64 -7.09 -22.11
C ASN A 322 -20.60 -8.17 -21.58
N LEU A 323 -20.92 -8.12 -20.29
CA LEU A 323 -21.80 -9.06 -19.60
C LEU A 323 -23.17 -8.47 -19.22
N CYS A 324 -23.44 -7.17 -19.46
CA CYS A 324 -24.67 -6.49 -19.04
C CYS A 324 -25.96 -7.16 -19.53
N ASN A 325 -25.91 -7.74 -20.74
CA ASN A 325 -27.08 -8.29 -21.42
C ASN A 325 -27.15 -9.82 -21.32
N ILE A 326 -26.50 -10.43 -20.32
CA ILE A 326 -26.51 -11.88 -20.18
C ILE A 326 -27.93 -12.38 -19.85
N THR A 327 -28.40 -13.36 -20.61
CA THR A 327 -29.79 -13.84 -20.54
C THR A 327 -29.99 -14.95 -19.51
N ARG A 328 -28.88 -15.54 -19.05
CA ARG A 328 -28.86 -16.67 -18.14
C ARG A 328 -27.95 -16.39 -16.96
N LYS A 329 -28.27 -17.05 -15.84
CA LYS A 329 -27.49 -16.97 -14.61
C LYS A 329 -26.18 -17.75 -14.79
N ILE A 330 -25.05 -17.06 -14.68
CA ILE A 330 -23.72 -17.70 -14.76
C ILE A 330 -23.57 -18.71 -13.62
N THR A 331 -23.17 -19.94 -13.92
CA THR A 331 -22.91 -21.00 -12.94
C THR A 331 -21.49 -21.55 -13.01
N PHE A 332 -20.79 -21.38 -14.13
CA PHE A 332 -19.53 -22.07 -14.43
C PHE A 332 -19.59 -23.59 -14.25
N ASP A 333 -20.79 -24.16 -14.32
CA ASP A 333 -20.91 -25.62 -14.27
C ASP A 333 -20.12 -26.25 -15.41
N ASN A 334 -19.70 -27.49 -15.19
CA ASN A 334 -19.02 -28.25 -16.20
C ASN A 334 -19.90 -28.30 -17.46
N HIS A 335 -19.39 -27.74 -18.55
CA HIS A 335 -20.12 -27.56 -19.80
C HIS A 335 -19.56 -28.43 -20.93
N ASN A 336 -18.93 -29.57 -20.63
CA ASN A 336 -18.56 -30.48 -21.70
C ASN A 336 -19.78 -31.02 -22.46
N ALA A 337 -19.59 -31.43 -23.71
CA ALA A 337 -20.68 -31.87 -24.58
C ALA A 337 -21.48 -33.09 -24.08
N TYR A 338 -20.97 -33.92 -23.17
CA TYR A 338 -21.65 -35.15 -22.72
C TYR A 338 -22.45 -34.98 -21.44
N HIS A 339 -21.90 -34.24 -20.48
CA HIS A 339 -22.44 -34.13 -19.12
C HIS A 339 -22.96 -32.72 -18.82
N GLY A 340 -22.55 -31.72 -19.61
CA GLY A 340 -22.68 -30.31 -19.29
C GLY A 340 -23.54 -29.52 -20.26
N ALA A 341 -22.97 -29.17 -21.41
CA ALA A 341 -23.60 -28.27 -22.38
C ALA A 341 -24.89 -28.86 -22.95
N SER A 342 -24.82 -30.07 -23.49
CA SER A 342 -25.93 -30.73 -24.19
C SER A 342 -27.01 -31.17 -23.21
N GLY A 343 -28.28 -30.85 -23.52
CA GLY A 343 -29.41 -31.42 -22.80
C GLY A 343 -30.07 -32.56 -23.57
N SER A 344 -31.29 -32.95 -23.17
CA SER A 344 -32.00 -34.10 -23.72
C SER A 344 -33.19 -33.65 -24.56
N ARG A 345 -33.58 -34.47 -25.56
CA ARG A 345 -34.80 -34.28 -26.37
C ARG A 345 -34.95 -32.86 -26.94
N ASN A 346 -33.88 -32.34 -27.56
CA ASN A 346 -33.81 -30.99 -28.14
C ASN A 346 -33.93 -29.81 -27.15
N ILE A 347 -33.87 -30.07 -25.83
CA ILE A 347 -33.81 -29.02 -24.81
C ILE A 347 -32.35 -28.85 -24.39
N PRO A 348 -31.68 -27.73 -24.71
CA PRO A 348 -30.30 -27.51 -24.29
C PRO A 348 -30.21 -27.28 -22.76
N ARG A 349 -29.21 -27.88 -22.09
CA ARG A 349 -28.93 -27.62 -20.66
C ARG A 349 -28.33 -26.23 -20.44
N MET A 350 -27.44 -25.82 -21.34
CA MET A 350 -26.87 -24.48 -21.40
C MET A 350 -27.20 -23.80 -22.72
N HIS A 351 -27.39 -22.49 -22.67
CA HIS A 351 -27.92 -21.72 -23.78
C HIS A 351 -26.84 -20.91 -24.46
N LEU A 352 -26.86 -20.97 -25.79
CA LEU A 352 -25.95 -20.17 -26.60
C LEU A 352 -26.40 -18.71 -26.63
N GLN A 353 -25.46 -17.80 -26.41
CA GLN A 353 -25.69 -16.37 -26.48
C GLN A 353 -24.59 -15.68 -27.31
N THR A 354 -24.96 -14.57 -27.96
CA THR A 354 -24.04 -13.67 -28.66
C THR A 354 -23.44 -12.65 -27.71
N PHE A 355 -22.13 -12.44 -27.84
CA PHE A 355 -21.35 -11.48 -27.07
C PHE A 355 -20.52 -10.60 -28.02
N THR A 356 -20.27 -9.37 -27.59
CA THR A 356 -19.29 -8.49 -28.23
C THR A 356 -17.98 -8.61 -27.47
N VAL A 357 -16.92 -9.00 -28.19
CA VAL A 357 -15.57 -9.16 -27.67
C VAL A 357 -14.71 -8.02 -28.22
N TYR A 358 -14.23 -7.16 -27.33
CA TYR A 358 -13.40 -6.01 -27.66
C TYR A 358 -11.93 -6.37 -27.45
N GLY A 359 -11.12 -6.27 -28.50
CA GLY A 359 -9.68 -6.41 -28.40
C GLY A 359 -9.02 -5.15 -27.85
N LEU A 360 -8.47 -5.23 -26.64
CA LEU A 360 -7.81 -4.09 -25.98
C LEU A 360 -6.28 -4.11 -26.13
N LYS A 361 -5.69 -5.29 -26.36
CA LYS A 361 -4.25 -5.45 -26.60
C LYS A 361 -3.98 -6.68 -27.48
N GLY A 362 -2.97 -6.59 -28.34
CA GLY A 362 -2.68 -7.61 -29.35
C GLY A 362 -3.65 -7.48 -30.53
N ASP A 363 -4.75 -8.21 -30.49
CA ASP A 363 -5.76 -8.22 -31.56
C ASP A 363 -6.77 -7.07 -31.37
N LEU A 364 -6.43 -5.85 -31.77
CA LEU A 364 -7.20 -4.62 -31.48
C LEU A 364 -8.57 -4.46 -32.21
N LYS A 365 -9.16 -5.56 -32.68
CA LYS A 365 -10.45 -5.55 -33.39
C LYS A 365 -11.59 -5.95 -32.45
N ASN A 366 -12.81 -5.57 -32.84
CA ASN A 366 -14.03 -6.02 -32.18
C ASN A 366 -14.61 -7.21 -32.94
N TYR A 367 -15.11 -8.19 -32.19
CA TYR A 367 -15.64 -9.42 -32.73
C TYR A 367 -17.02 -9.72 -32.16
N THR A 368 -17.93 -10.15 -33.03
CA THR A 368 -19.14 -10.85 -32.61
C THR A 368 -18.79 -12.33 -32.42
N ARG A 369 -19.05 -12.85 -31.22
CA ARG A 369 -18.75 -14.23 -30.84
C ARG A 369 -19.92 -14.84 -30.07
N PHE A 370 -19.91 -16.16 -29.94
CA PHE A 370 -20.92 -16.93 -29.24
C PHE A 370 -20.28 -17.69 -28.07
N SER A 371 -21.04 -17.89 -27.01
CA SER A 371 -20.62 -18.66 -25.84
C SER A 371 -21.84 -19.21 -25.11
N LEU A 372 -21.67 -20.28 -24.33
CA LEU A 372 -22.70 -20.78 -23.43
C LEU A 372 -22.86 -19.78 -22.28
N ALA A 373 -24.03 -19.15 -22.16
CA ALA A 373 -24.27 -18.05 -21.24
C ALA A 373 -24.05 -18.45 -19.77
N GLU A 374 -24.39 -19.68 -19.39
CA GLU A 374 -24.23 -20.17 -18.02
C GLU A 374 -22.75 -20.42 -17.66
N SER A 375 -21.88 -20.79 -18.61
CA SER A 375 -20.48 -21.12 -18.31
C SER A 375 -19.46 -20.09 -18.82
N LEU A 376 -19.88 -19.14 -19.65
CA LEU A 376 -18.98 -18.27 -20.43
C LEU A 376 -17.90 -19.10 -21.14
N GLY A 377 -18.33 -20.25 -21.67
CA GLY A 377 -17.45 -21.27 -22.19
C GLY A 377 -17.93 -21.88 -23.50
N VAL A 378 -17.01 -22.63 -24.10
CA VAL A 378 -17.21 -23.36 -25.34
C VAL A 378 -16.74 -24.80 -25.15
N THR A 379 -17.32 -25.72 -25.90
CA THR A 379 -17.01 -27.15 -25.84
C THR A 379 -17.03 -27.79 -27.21
N SER A 380 -16.12 -28.74 -27.44
CA SER A 380 -16.09 -29.57 -28.64
C SER A 380 -17.02 -30.78 -28.52
N ARG A 381 -17.38 -31.37 -29.68
CA ARG A 381 -18.23 -32.56 -29.79
C ARG A 381 -17.69 -33.77 -29.03
N ASP A 382 -16.39 -33.94 -29.03
CA ASP A 382 -15.66 -35.02 -28.36
C ASP A 382 -15.22 -34.63 -26.94
N SER A 383 -15.77 -33.51 -26.42
CA SER A 383 -15.38 -32.85 -25.17
C SER A 383 -14.01 -32.18 -25.15
N PHE A 384 -13.23 -32.27 -26.23
CA PHE A 384 -11.89 -31.67 -26.30
C PHE A 384 -11.71 -30.78 -27.55
N PRO A 385 -11.37 -29.50 -27.38
CA PRO A 385 -11.18 -28.79 -26.13
C PRO A 385 -12.51 -28.33 -25.50
N THR A 386 -12.54 -28.22 -24.17
CA THR A 386 -13.56 -27.48 -23.43
C THR A 386 -12.88 -26.48 -22.51
N GLY A 387 -13.46 -25.30 -22.40
CA GLY A 387 -12.85 -24.20 -21.67
C GLY A 387 -13.69 -22.94 -21.66
N TYR A 388 -13.13 -21.88 -21.09
CA TYR A 388 -13.75 -20.55 -21.09
C TYR A 388 -13.44 -19.86 -22.40
N GLY A 389 -14.40 -19.17 -22.97
CA GLY A 389 -14.16 -18.47 -24.22
C GLY A 389 -15.41 -18.16 -25.02
N PHE A 390 -15.13 -17.56 -26.17
CA PHE A 390 -16.10 -17.00 -27.10
C PHE A 390 -15.63 -17.31 -28.51
N TYR A 391 -16.47 -17.90 -29.34
CA TYR A 391 -16.07 -18.41 -30.66
C TYR A 391 -17.01 -17.98 -31.77
N GLU A 392 -16.61 -18.17 -33.03
CA GLU A 392 -17.28 -17.56 -34.19
C GLU A 392 -18.58 -18.24 -34.64
N ARG A 393 -18.83 -19.50 -34.29
CA ARG A 393 -20.00 -20.24 -34.80
C ARG A 393 -21.15 -20.21 -33.80
N LYS A 394 -22.37 -20.16 -34.32
CA LYS A 394 -23.58 -20.20 -33.51
C LYS A 394 -24.02 -21.64 -33.22
N GLU A 395 -23.16 -22.44 -32.60
CA GLU A 395 -23.45 -23.84 -32.24
C GLU A 395 -23.34 -24.04 -30.71
N GLN A 396 -24.00 -25.05 -30.16
CA GLN A 396 -23.88 -25.37 -28.73
C GLN A 396 -22.53 -26.04 -28.42
N PHE A 397 -22.02 -26.81 -29.39
CA PHE A 397 -20.74 -27.48 -29.37
C PHE A 397 -20.27 -27.70 -30.80
N GLY A 398 -18.96 -27.75 -31.04
CA GLY A 398 -18.42 -27.90 -32.39
C GLY A 398 -16.90 -27.82 -32.44
N PHE A 399 -16.34 -27.90 -33.65
CA PHE A 399 -14.92 -27.61 -33.85
C PHE A 399 -14.72 -26.10 -33.99
N PHE A 400 -13.77 -25.54 -33.26
CA PHE A 400 -13.48 -24.11 -33.26
C PHE A 400 -11.98 -23.84 -33.36
N GLY A 401 -11.63 -22.78 -34.10
CA GLY A 401 -10.25 -22.31 -34.29
C GLY A 401 -10.06 -20.81 -34.01
N ASN A 402 -11.13 -20.03 -33.98
CA ASN A 402 -11.07 -18.59 -33.68
C ASN A 402 -11.77 -18.32 -32.34
N GLY A 403 -11.01 -17.77 -31.40
CA GLY A 403 -11.42 -17.50 -30.02
C GLY A 403 -11.85 -16.05 -29.76
N PRO A 404 -11.59 -15.50 -28.55
CA PRO A 404 -10.63 -15.98 -27.55
C PRO A 404 -11.09 -17.25 -26.79
N PHE A 405 -10.14 -18.13 -26.48
CA PHE A 405 -10.41 -19.39 -25.78
C PHE A 405 -9.27 -19.78 -24.84
N PHE A 406 -9.61 -20.11 -23.60
CA PHE A 406 -8.69 -20.65 -22.59
C PHE A 406 -9.08 -22.08 -22.22
N PRO A 407 -8.20 -23.07 -22.45
CA PRO A 407 -8.49 -24.46 -22.09
C PRO A 407 -8.67 -24.59 -20.58
N SER A 408 -9.70 -25.32 -20.19
CA SER A 408 -10.00 -25.61 -18.78
C SER A 408 -10.08 -27.10 -18.54
N ILE A 409 -10.12 -27.45 -17.26
CA ILE A 409 -10.34 -28.82 -16.80
C ILE A 409 -11.75 -29.36 -17.11
N HIS A 410 -12.68 -28.54 -17.61
CA HIS A 410 -14.07 -28.95 -17.89
C HIS A 410 -14.18 -30.05 -18.94
N SER A 411 -13.15 -30.24 -19.78
CA SER A 411 -13.16 -31.22 -20.87
C SER A 411 -13.58 -32.64 -20.45
N GLY A 412 -13.32 -33.06 -19.21
CA GLY A 412 -13.91 -34.28 -18.64
C GLY A 412 -13.61 -35.57 -19.43
N SER A 413 -14.29 -36.67 -19.11
CA SER A 413 -14.05 -38.01 -19.69
C SER A 413 -14.98 -38.35 -20.86
N GLY A 414 -15.17 -37.44 -21.81
CA GLY A 414 -16.25 -37.55 -22.81
C GLY A 414 -16.26 -38.83 -23.65
N ARG A 415 -15.12 -39.50 -23.88
CA ARG A 415 -15.11 -40.75 -24.68
C ARG A 415 -14.10 -41.81 -24.30
N VAL A 416 -13.32 -41.65 -23.24
CA VAL A 416 -12.08 -42.41 -23.15
C VAL A 416 -11.70 -42.76 -21.71
N ASP A 417 -11.84 -44.05 -21.41
CA ASP A 417 -10.90 -44.84 -20.58
C ASP A 417 -9.46 -44.83 -21.14
N SER A 418 -9.12 -43.95 -22.09
CA SER A 418 -7.87 -43.93 -22.87
C SER A 418 -6.93 -42.74 -22.58
N PHE A 419 -7.04 -42.14 -21.39
CA PHE A 419 -5.87 -41.78 -20.56
C PHE A 419 -4.78 -42.88 -20.55
N ARG A 420 -4.02 -43.11 -21.63
CA ARG A 420 -2.79 -43.96 -21.62
C ARG A 420 -1.73 -43.50 -20.61
N TYR A 421 -1.87 -42.33 -19.97
CA TYR A 421 -0.80 -41.70 -19.19
C TYR A 421 -1.31 -40.98 -17.91
N GLY A 422 -1.59 -41.75 -16.85
CA GLY A 422 -1.65 -41.24 -15.47
C GLY A 422 -3.04 -40.94 -14.88
N LYS A 423 -3.11 -40.90 -13.55
CA LYS A 423 -4.36 -40.79 -12.75
C LYS A 423 -5.09 -39.47 -13.02
N CYS A 424 -6.07 -39.49 -13.93
CA CYS A 424 -7.13 -38.48 -14.00
C CYS A 424 -7.80 -38.36 -12.62
N ARG A 425 -8.17 -37.15 -12.23
CA ARG A 425 -8.76 -36.89 -10.90
C ARG A 425 -10.15 -36.31 -11.05
N SER A 426 -10.99 -36.60 -10.06
CA SER A 426 -12.21 -35.83 -9.84
C SER A 426 -11.82 -34.45 -9.30
N PHE A 427 -12.44 -33.43 -9.86
CA PHE A 427 -12.35 -32.04 -9.43
C PHE A 427 -13.77 -31.57 -9.10
N THR A 428 -14.04 -31.45 -7.80
CA THR A 428 -15.33 -30.99 -7.29
C THR A 428 -15.56 -29.52 -7.70
N PRO A 429 -16.83 -29.05 -7.78
CA PRO A 429 -18.04 -29.81 -7.50
C PRO A 429 -18.48 -30.75 -8.64
N ASN A 430 -18.19 -30.42 -9.91
CA ASN A 430 -18.93 -31.00 -11.05
C ASN A 430 -18.05 -31.65 -12.15
N VAL A 431 -16.79 -31.98 -11.87
CA VAL A 431 -15.89 -32.63 -12.85
C VAL A 431 -15.42 -33.98 -12.30
N GLU A 432 -16.02 -35.09 -12.73
CA GLU A 432 -15.77 -36.40 -12.11
C GLU A 432 -14.44 -37.07 -12.56
N LYS A 433 -13.98 -36.84 -13.79
CA LYS A 433 -12.73 -37.42 -14.33
C LYS A 433 -12.09 -36.46 -15.34
N THR A 434 -11.01 -35.79 -14.96
CA THR A 434 -10.30 -34.85 -15.86
C THR A 434 -8.79 -34.92 -15.74
N CYS A 435 -8.10 -34.54 -16.82
CA CYS A 435 -6.67 -34.34 -16.88
C CYS A 435 -6.37 -32.83 -16.96
N TYR A 436 -5.76 -32.26 -15.93
CA TYR A 436 -5.39 -30.83 -15.91
C TYR A 436 -4.14 -30.50 -16.73
N ARG A 437 -3.63 -31.46 -17.51
CA ARG A 437 -2.38 -31.37 -18.29
C ARG A 437 -2.62 -31.31 -19.81
N PHE A 438 -3.80 -31.71 -20.27
CA PHE A 438 -4.08 -31.80 -21.70
C PHE A 438 -4.62 -30.49 -22.26
N SER A 439 -3.82 -29.81 -23.07
CA SER A 439 -4.26 -28.65 -23.84
C SER A 439 -4.31 -29.04 -25.32
N TYR A 440 -5.47 -29.01 -25.97
CA TYR A 440 -5.58 -29.54 -27.35
C TYR A 440 -4.64 -28.83 -28.34
N LYS A 441 -4.67 -27.48 -28.34
CA LYS A 441 -3.90 -26.60 -29.22
C LYS A 441 -3.48 -25.33 -28.47
N GLY A 442 -3.13 -25.48 -27.19
CA GLY A 442 -2.96 -24.37 -26.26
C GLY A 442 -4.19 -23.47 -26.14
N TRP A 443 -3.97 -22.17 -25.93
CA TRP A 443 -5.03 -21.16 -25.90
C TRP A 443 -5.13 -20.38 -27.21
N TYR A 444 -6.31 -19.81 -27.48
CA TYR A 444 -6.63 -19.19 -28.77
C TYR A 444 -6.81 -17.68 -28.62
N THR A 445 -6.25 -16.94 -29.56
CA THR A 445 -6.56 -15.52 -29.77
C THR A 445 -7.88 -15.41 -30.55
N ALA A 446 -8.26 -14.20 -30.98
CA ALA A 446 -9.43 -14.04 -31.84
C ALA A 446 -9.22 -14.60 -33.26
N THR A 447 -7.96 -14.81 -33.70
CA THR A 447 -7.61 -15.20 -35.08
C THR A 447 -6.54 -16.30 -35.19
N SER A 448 -6.03 -16.84 -34.09
CA SER A 448 -4.99 -17.87 -34.08
C SER A 448 -5.17 -18.90 -32.97
N VAL A 449 -4.70 -20.12 -33.25
CA VAL A 449 -4.56 -21.23 -32.30
C VAL A 449 -3.09 -21.47 -31.96
N ASN A 450 -2.78 -22.46 -31.12
CA ASN A 450 -1.42 -22.88 -30.76
C ASN A 450 -0.61 -21.79 -30.06
N ASN A 451 -1.26 -21.04 -29.15
CA ASN A 451 -0.56 -20.07 -28.34
C ASN A 451 -0.31 -20.63 -26.92
N TYR A 452 0.80 -20.20 -26.33
CA TYR A 452 1.32 -20.67 -25.05
C TYR A 452 1.62 -19.50 -24.11
N GLY A 453 1.80 -19.80 -22.83
CA GLY A 453 1.99 -18.82 -21.77
C GLY A 453 0.84 -18.79 -20.77
N GLN A 454 0.87 -17.80 -19.90
CA GLN A 454 -0.15 -17.62 -18.87
C GLN A 454 -1.47 -17.10 -19.46
N MET A 455 -2.56 -17.44 -18.79
CA MET A 455 -3.92 -17.00 -19.04
C MET A 455 -4.52 -16.49 -17.74
N SER A 456 -5.38 -15.48 -17.81
CA SER A 456 -6.08 -14.95 -16.65
C SER A 456 -7.46 -14.42 -17.00
N ILE A 457 -8.38 -14.56 -16.05
CA ILE A 457 -9.75 -14.05 -16.12
C ILE A 457 -9.97 -13.05 -14.98
N TRP A 458 -10.55 -11.91 -15.34
CA TRP A 458 -10.83 -10.79 -14.45
C TRP A 458 -12.28 -10.34 -14.59
N PHE A 459 -12.86 -9.82 -13.50
CA PHE A 459 -14.22 -9.26 -13.49
C PHE A 459 -14.21 -7.83 -12.95
N LYS A 460 -15.11 -7.00 -13.48
CA LYS A 460 -15.33 -5.60 -13.07
C LYS A 460 -16.81 -5.33 -12.87
#